data_AF-A0AA36IJ86-F1
#
_entry.id   AF-A0AA36IJ86-F1
#
_cell.length_a   1.000
_cell.length_b   1.000
_cell.length_c   1.000
_cell.angle_alpha   90.00
_cell.angle_beta   90.00
_cell.angle_gamma   90.00
#
_symmetry.space_group_name_H-M   'P 1'
#
loop_
_entity.id
_entity.type
_entity.pdbx_description
1 polymer ?
#
loop_
_entity_poly.entity_id
_entity_poly.type
_entity_poly.pdbx_seq_one_letter_code
_entity_poly.pdbx_strand_id
1 'polypeptide(L)'
;MARTHRARACVAWLCLGLATTFVASSTLRRSTSLPRRGEGFTEAPAPKAKSTISREQLERDHGASWELVDKILKGERAASPEAIMRARFTALRFKDPQFLAATEK
;
A
#
# COMPACT_ATOMS: atom_id res chain seq x y z
N MET A 1 51.63 4.95 33.38
CA MET A 1 52.68 4.14 32.70
C MET A 1 51.98 2.86 32.24
N ALA A 2 51.93 2.36 31.00
CA ALA A 2 52.55 2.58 29.69
C ALA A 2 51.55 2.00 28.64
N ARG A 3 51.25 2.64 27.48
CA ARG A 3 51.86 2.40 26.13
C ARG A 3 51.88 0.89 25.76
N THR A 4 51.35 0.36 24.64
CA THR A 4 51.43 0.77 23.23
C THR A 4 50.64 -0.18 22.29
N HIS A 5 50.04 0.38 21.23
CA HIS A 5 49.97 -0.02 19.80
C HIS A 5 49.75 -1.48 19.31
N ARG A 6 48.84 -1.63 18.31
CA ARG A 6 49.08 -1.92 16.86
C ARG A 6 47.74 -2.29 16.19
N ALA A 7 47.18 -1.54 15.23
CA ALA A 7 47.57 -1.31 13.83
C ALA A 7 46.94 -2.30 12.81
N ARG A 8 46.06 -1.73 11.96
CA ARG A 8 45.89 -1.93 10.50
C ARG A 8 45.57 -3.31 9.94
N ALA A 9 44.43 -3.38 9.24
CA ALA A 9 44.39 -3.96 7.88
C ALA A 9 43.32 -3.24 7.04
N CYS A 10 43.76 -2.28 6.23
CA CYS A 10 43.12 -1.95 4.96
C CYS A 10 43.43 -3.08 3.98
N VAL A 11 42.43 -3.65 3.32
CA VAL A 11 42.60 -4.23 2.00
C VAL A 11 41.46 -3.73 1.13
N ALA A 12 41.79 -2.75 0.31
CA ALA A 12 40.99 -2.28 -0.81
C ALA A 12 41.19 -3.25 -1.98
N TRP A 13 40.10 -3.77 -2.53
CA TRP A 13 40.02 -4.30 -3.89
C TRP A 13 39.07 -3.37 -4.65
N LEU A 14 39.58 -2.37 -5.38
CA LEU A 14 39.92 -2.41 -6.81
C LEU A 14 38.77 -2.88 -7.73
N CYS A 15 38.01 -1.87 -8.15
CA CYS A 15 37.57 -1.55 -9.52
C CYS A 15 37.60 -2.68 -10.57
N LEU A 16 36.46 -2.91 -11.26
CA LEU A 16 36.29 -2.76 -12.72
C LEU A 16 34.90 -3.23 -13.18
N GLY A 17 34.22 -2.43 -14.00
CA GLY A 17 32.92 -2.75 -14.62
C GLY A 17 32.09 -1.47 -14.82
N LEU A 18 32.55 -0.53 -15.66
CA LEU A 18 32.27 -0.41 -17.09
C LEU A 18 30.76 -0.37 -17.46
N ALA A 19 30.41 0.69 -18.18
CA ALA A 19 29.20 0.92 -18.98
C ALA A 19 27.95 1.47 -18.27
N THR A 20 28.00 2.77 -18.07
CA THR A 20 26.87 3.70 -18.00
C THR A 20 25.95 3.59 -19.23
N THR A 21 24.71 3.17 -19.06
CA THR A 21 23.62 3.46 -20.02
C THR A 21 22.77 4.59 -19.47
N PHE A 22 23.30 5.81 -19.58
CA PHE A 22 22.53 7.03 -19.36
C PHE A 22 21.62 7.24 -20.58
N VAL A 23 20.34 6.86 -20.45
CA VAL A 23 19.31 7.20 -21.44
C VAL A 23 19.04 8.69 -21.32
N ALA A 24 19.60 9.46 -22.24
CA ALA A 24 19.28 10.86 -22.46
C ALA A 24 17.83 10.97 -22.96
N SER A 25 16.90 11.33 -22.07
CA SER A 25 15.55 11.73 -22.47
C SER A 25 15.56 13.23 -22.74
N SER A 26 15.54 13.59 -24.02
CA SER A 26 15.55 14.95 -24.51
C SER A 26 14.27 15.69 -24.13
N THR A 27 14.41 16.78 -23.39
CA THR A 27 13.34 17.77 -23.20
C THR A 27 13.32 18.75 -24.37
N LEU A 28 12.27 18.76 -25.22
CA LEU A 28 11.82 20.00 -25.87
C LEU A 28 10.37 19.97 -26.41
N ARG A 29 9.50 20.67 -25.66
CA ARG A 29 8.49 21.67 -26.07
C ARG A 29 7.31 21.34 -27.02
N ARG A 30 6.13 21.69 -26.46
CA ARG A 30 5.09 22.61 -26.99
C ARG A 30 3.93 22.01 -27.82
N SER A 31 2.84 21.77 -27.09
CA SER A 31 1.46 22.29 -27.27
C SER A 31 0.80 22.20 -28.66
N THR A 32 -0.31 21.47 -28.74
CA THR A 32 -1.64 22.03 -29.03
C THR A 32 -2.73 20.99 -28.73
N SER A 33 -3.87 21.50 -28.27
CA SER A 33 -5.04 20.82 -27.73
C SER A 33 -5.70 19.81 -28.67
N LEU A 34 -5.98 18.62 -28.17
CA LEU A 34 -7.22 17.93 -28.47
C LEU A 34 -7.92 17.64 -27.14
N PRO A 35 -9.11 18.21 -26.86
CA PRO A 35 -9.93 17.73 -25.77
C PRO A 35 -10.40 16.34 -26.18
N ARG A 36 -9.68 15.30 -25.76
CA ARG A 36 -10.21 13.93 -25.78
C ARG A 36 -11.22 13.85 -24.64
N ARG A 37 -12.37 14.50 -24.84
CA ARG A 37 -13.58 14.24 -24.06
C ARG A 37 -14.04 12.85 -24.47
N GLY A 38 -13.56 11.84 -23.75
CA GLY A 38 -14.14 10.50 -23.81
C GLY A 38 -15.52 10.59 -23.17
N GLU A 39 -16.54 10.91 -23.95
CA GLU A 39 -17.91 10.58 -23.60
C GLU A 39 -18.07 9.06 -23.75
N GLY A 40 -18.31 8.37 -22.62
CA GLY A 40 -18.84 7.01 -22.63
C GLY A 40 -18.03 5.92 -21.92
N PHE A 41 -17.58 6.15 -20.68
CA PHE A 41 -17.55 5.10 -19.64
C PHE A 41 -17.50 5.77 -18.25
N THR A 42 -18.35 6.77 -18.02
CA THR A 42 -18.30 7.55 -16.79
C THR A 42 -19.71 7.89 -16.35
N GLU A 43 -20.42 6.88 -15.87
CA GLU A 43 -21.16 7.11 -14.63
C GLU A 43 -20.28 6.55 -13.51
N ALA A 44 -19.35 7.39 -13.03
CA ALA A 44 -18.70 7.07 -11.76
C ALA A 44 -19.83 7.09 -10.72
N PRO A 45 -20.21 5.94 -10.14
CA PRO A 45 -21.31 5.91 -9.20
C PRO A 45 -20.98 6.87 -8.07
N ALA A 46 -21.95 7.70 -7.67
CA ALA A 46 -21.81 8.60 -6.54
C ALA A 46 -21.14 7.86 -5.36
N PRO A 47 -20.21 8.50 -4.64
CA PRO A 47 -19.48 7.86 -3.55
C PRO A 47 -20.50 7.28 -2.58
N LYS A 48 -20.60 5.94 -2.56
CA LYS A 48 -21.56 5.27 -1.68
C LYS A 48 -21.21 5.67 -0.26
N ALA A 49 -22.21 6.16 0.46
CA ALA A 49 -22.05 6.53 1.85
C ALA A 49 -21.37 5.38 2.59
N LYS A 50 -20.34 5.70 3.38
CA LYS A 50 -19.63 4.73 4.20
C LYS A 50 -20.66 4.00 5.06
N SER A 51 -20.82 2.70 4.80
CA SER A 51 -21.70 1.86 5.58
C SER A 51 -21.16 1.84 7.00
N THR A 52 -21.93 2.41 7.94
CA THR A 52 -21.53 2.42 9.35
C THR A 52 -21.75 1.01 9.88
N ILE A 53 -20.65 0.32 10.17
CA ILE A 53 -20.68 -1.05 10.68
C ILE A 53 -20.98 -0.98 12.18
N SER A 54 -22.09 -1.59 12.61
CA SER A 54 -22.41 -1.67 14.03
C SER A 54 -21.59 -2.76 14.73
N ARG A 55 -21.22 -2.50 15.97
CA ARG A 55 -20.50 -3.45 16.82
C ARG A 55 -21.23 -4.78 16.96
N GLU A 56 -22.54 -4.75 17.17
CA GLU A 56 -23.38 -5.94 17.30
C GLU A 56 -23.29 -6.87 16.07
N GLN A 57 -23.16 -6.28 14.88
CA GLN A 57 -23.03 -7.05 13.65
C GLN A 57 -21.64 -7.71 13.52
N LEU A 58 -20.59 -7.02 13.97
CA LEU A 58 -19.24 -7.61 14.04
C LEU A 58 -19.16 -8.73 15.07
N GLU A 59 -19.76 -8.56 16.25
CA GLU A 59 -19.85 -9.60 17.28
C GLU A 59 -20.60 -10.83 16.78
N ARG A 60 -21.71 -10.63 16.03
CA ARG A 60 -22.46 -11.72 15.40
C ARG A 60 -21.65 -12.48 14.35
N ASP A 61 -20.90 -11.76 13.51
CA ASP A 61 -20.19 -12.35 12.38
C ASP A 61 -18.87 -13.02 12.80
N HIS A 62 -18.18 -12.51 13.84
CA HIS A 62 -16.82 -12.94 14.22
C HIS A 62 -16.65 -13.46 15.65
N GLY A 63 -17.69 -13.39 16.48
CA GLY A 63 -17.65 -13.83 17.88
C GLY A 63 -16.53 -13.12 18.65
N ALA A 64 -15.74 -13.87 19.42
CA ALA A 64 -14.66 -13.33 20.25
C ALA A 64 -13.57 -12.53 19.48
N SER A 65 -13.47 -12.69 18.17
CA SER A 65 -12.46 -12.01 17.34
C SER A 65 -12.93 -10.67 16.76
N TRP A 66 -14.12 -10.20 17.13
CA TRP A 66 -14.72 -8.98 16.56
C TRP A 66 -13.86 -7.72 16.78
N GLU A 67 -13.22 -7.56 17.94
CA GLU A 67 -12.38 -6.40 18.26
C GLU A 67 -11.17 -6.31 17.33
N LEU A 68 -10.62 -7.46 16.97
CA LEU A 68 -9.46 -7.55 16.09
C LEU A 68 -9.86 -7.10 14.67
N VAL A 69 -11.04 -7.52 14.21
CA VAL A 69 -11.58 -7.12 12.90
C VAL A 69 -11.90 -5.62 12.87
N ASP A 70 -12.52 -5.08 13.93
CA ASP A 70 -12.82 -3.64 14.04
C ASP A 70 -11.55 -2.78 13.95
N LYS A 71 -10.47 -3.18 14.65
CA LYS A 71 -9.16 -2.53 14.58
C LYS A 71 -8.59 -2.51 13.16
N ILE A 72 -8.66 -3.65 12.45
CA ILE A 72 -8.17 -3.75 11.07
C ILE A 72 -8.99 -2.86 10.13
N LEU A 73 -10.32 -2.87 10.25
CA LEU A 73 -11.20 -2.01 9.44
C LEU A 73 -10.93 -0.52 9.67
N LYS A 74 -10.48 -0.14 10.87
CA LYS A 74 -10.02 1.22 11.20
C LYS A 74 -8.62 1.55 10.66
N GLY A 75 -7.94 0.61 10.02
CA GLY A 75 -6.65 0.80 9.37
C GLY A 75 -5.45 0.24 10.13
N GLU A 76 -5.65 -0.49 11.24
CA GLU A 76 -4.55 -1.19 11.89
C GLU A 76 -4.03 -2.35 11.02
N ARG A 77 -2.74 -2.67 11.15
CA ARG A 77 -2.16 -3.81 10.46
C ARG A 77 -2.64 -5.11 11.07
N ALA A 78 -3.10 -6.03 10.22
CA ALA A 78 -3.45 -7.38 10.65
C ALA A 78 -2.20 -8.14 11.14
N ALA A 79 -2.33 -8.82 12.28
CA ALA A 79 -1.28 -9.66 12.85
C ALA A 79 -1.11 -10.99 12.10
N SER A 80 -2.14 -11.45 11.40
CA SER A 80 -2.11 -12.70 10.63
C SER A 80 -2.89 -12.59 9.32
N PRO A 81 -2.60 -13.44 8.33
CA PRO A 81 -3.38 -13.53 7.09
C PRO A 81 -4.86 -13.86 7.33
N GLU A 82 -5.15 -14.68 8.34
CA GLU A 82 -6.52 -15.02 8.70
C GLU A 82 -7.29 -13.79 9.18
N ALA A 83 -6.66 -12.95 9.99
CA ALA A 83 -7.26 -11.74 10.51
C ALA A 83 -7.65 -10.73 9.42
N ILE A 84 -6.78 -10.51 8.42
CA ILE A 84 -7.10 -9.62 7.30
C ILE A 84 -8.20 -10.22 6.42
N MET A 85 -8.24 -11.54 6.24
CA MET A 85 -9.30 -12.20 5.46
C MET A 85 -10.67 -12.06 6.14
N ARG A 86 -10.73 -12.17 7.47
CA ARG A 86 -11.96 -11.90 8.25
C ARG A 86 -12.44 -10.45 8.07
N ALA A 87 -11.52 -9.49 8.10
CA ALA A 87 -11.86 -8.09 7.81
C ALA A 87 -12.33 -7.88 6.36
N ARG A 88 -11.70 -8.54 5.37
CA ARG A 88 -12.14 -8.53 3.97
C ARG A 88 -13.54 -9.10 3.80
N PHE A 89 -13.89 -10.17 4.51
CA PHE A 89 -15.25 -10.74 4.48
C PHE A 89 -16.30 -9.70 4.92
N THR A 90 -16.04 -8.98 6.01
CA THR A 90 -16.91 -7.89 6.46
C THR A 90 -16.95 -6.75 5.44
N ALA A 91 -15.80 -6.31 4.93
CA ALA A 91 -15.74 -5.23 3.94
C ALA A 91 -16.54 -5.56 2.66
N LEU A 92 -16.54 -6.83 2.23
CA LEU A 92 -17.39 -7.29 1.12
C LEU A 92 -18.88 -7.19 1.44
N ARG A 93 -19.30 -7.64 2.63
CA ARG A 93 -20.70 -7.58 3.08
C ARG A 93 -21.21 -6.14 3.11
N PHE A 94 -20.40 -5.22 3.59
CA PHE A 94 -20.75 -3.81 3.75
C PHE A 94 -20.40 -2.95 2.53
N LYS A 95 -19.80 -3.55 1.50
CA LYS A 95 -19.39 -2.89 0.25
C LYS A 95 -18.49 -1.69 0.54
N ASP A 96 -17.41 -1.91 1.27
CA ASP A 96 -16.35 -0.92 1.50
C ASP A 96 -15.24 -1.08 0.44
N PRO A 97 -15.32 -0.38 -0.71
CA PRO A 97 -14.32 -0.48 -1.76
C PRO A 97 -12.97 0.12 -1.34
N GLN A 98 -12.94 1.04 -0.38
CA GLN A 98 -11.69 1.68 0.05
C GLN A 98 -10.83 0.67 0.81
N PHE A 99 -11.44 -0.06 1.74
CA PHE A 99 -10.75 -1.12 2.46
C PHE A 99 -10.29 -2.24 1.53
N LEU A 100 -11.12 -2.66 0.58
CA LEU A 100 -10.77 -3.72 -0.37
C LEU A 100 -9.60 -3.31 -1.26
N ALA A 101 -9.65 -2.11 -1.85
CA ALA A 101 -8.55 -1.59 -2.65
C ALA A 101 -7.24 -1.44 -1.85
N ALA A 102 -7.33 -1.04 -0.57
CA ALA A 102 -6.15 -0.90 0.29
C ALA A 102 -5.49 -2.26 0.63
N THR A 103 -6.26 -3.35 0.56
CA THR A 103 -5.81 -4.70 0.97
C THR A 103 -5.55 -5.64 -0.21
N GLU A 104 -5.76 -5.18 -1.45
CA GLU A 104 -5.34 -5.85 -2.68
C GLU A 104 -3.90 -5.44 -3.03
N LYS A 105 -2.94 -6.30 -2.68
CA LYS A 105 -1.52 -6.17 -3.02
C LYS A 105 -0.97 -7.49 -3.52
#